data_AF-A0A9E5ILV6-F1
#
_entry.id   AF-A0A9E5ILV6-F1
#
_cell.length_a   1.000
_cell.length_b   1.000
_cell.length_c   1.000
_cell.angle_alpha   90.00
_cell.angle_beta   90.00
_cell.angle_gamma   90.00
#
_symmetry.space_group_name_H-M   'P 1'
#
loop_
_entity.id
_entity.type
_entity.pdbx_description
1 polymer ?
#
loop_
_entity_poly.entity_id
_entity_poly.type
_entity_poly.pdbx_seq_one_letter_code
_entity_poly.pdbx_strand_id
1 'polypeptide(L)'
;MIPTPPTRRNSYATVYLEYLDIDRNARHSVRVFVAQRSVGSMKLTVLSALCAWFLLGAVGTASESAPSDENASVVRRTTLIVHDLDASIRFYRDVLGFELWLENNGKVTGDSLPSDAALGATSRFVIMKGKDPWIGMVGLLEYGGPKQLPKTPKRLVPGDAILMIETAEIDAIYQRMQRVGTPILKHPKTQTVTGANGTRWDAKFLFAWDPDGHLLEINQPGIGARAAGVVPVKTAAAPAVVRREFQDGIYGQLHVRRIEPSPSTERHAPIYLLHQTPLSGRMFSEVLPELARDRVVVAPDTPGYGESAGPRSAPTIEQYADALYEVIARAGEPVDLVGYHTGAMLAAVLAARHPRAVRRLVLISMPLFDAERRRGLRATAPLEIDGTHLTNDWKSTMSVRPDGQSLELAARLVAEKQRAGSNAAFAMAALAAFDAEPTLRSIRVPTTLIRPRDGLWDNTAAAAKIIPGARLVDMPHWTYGFFDAALQV
;
A
#
# COMPACT_ATOMS: atom_id res chain seq x y z
N MET A 1 -15.11 -16.43 51.14
CA MET A 1 -14.63 -15.08 50.78
C MET A 1 -13.50 -15.23 49.76
N ILE A 2 -13.49 -14.40 48.74
CA ILE A 2 -12.56 -14.35 47.59
C ILE A 2 -11.51 -13.23 47.87
N PRO A 3 -10.26 -13.17 47.31
CA PRO A 3 -9.50 -14.07 46.42
C PRO A 3 -8.03 -14.40 46.84
N THR A 4 -7.35 -15.19 46.00
CA THR A 4 -5.88 -15.37 45.85
C THR A 4 -5.26 -14.32 44.84
N PRO A 5 -3.93 -14.31 44.54
CA PRO A 5 -3.18 -13.12 44.02
C PRO A 5 -2.76 -13.29 42.52
N PRO A 6 -1.65 -12.73 41.92
CA PRO A 6 -0.74 -11.60 42.24
C PRO A 6 -0.33 -10.67 41.02
N THR A 7 0.61 -9.72 41.25
CA THR A 7 1.64 -9.11 40.32
C THR A 7 1.34 -8.06 39.22
N ARG A 8 2.23 -7.03 39.18
CA ARG A 8 2.76 -6.20 38.03
C ARG A 8 1.73 -5.33 37.23
N ARG A 9 1.98 -4.10 36.73
CA ARG A 9 3.18 -3.45 36.14
C ARG A 9 2.90 -1.94 35.81
N ASN A 10 3.98 -1.17 35.67
CA ASN A 10 4.20 0.07 34.88
C ASN A 10 3.30 1.33 34.98
N SER A 11 3.97 2.43 35.32
CA SER A 11 3.61 3.83 35.08
C SER A 11 3.93 4.31 33.66
N TYR A 12 3.30 5.41 33.24
CA TYR A 12 3.74 6.25 32.11
C TYR A 12 3.83 7.71 32.54
N ALA A 13 4.82 8.43 32.02
CA ALA A 13 4.98 9.88 32.19
C ALA A 13 5.25 10.52 30.82
N THR A 14 4.49 11.56 30.49
CA THR A 14 4.60 12.31 29.23
C THR A 14 5.67 13.40 29.33
N VAL A 15 6.42 13.62 28.25
CA VAL A 15 7.37 14.73 28.12
C VAL A 15 6.90 15.67 27.01
N TYR A 16 6.87 16.97 27.31
CA TYR A 16 6.57 18.03 26.34
C TYR A 16 7.84 18.46 25.59
N LEU A 17 7.68 18.87 24.34
CA LEU A 17 8.71 19.54 23.54
C LEU A 17 8.20 20.95 23.17
N GLU A 18 8.92 21.98 23.59
CA GLU A 18 8.80 23.32 23.00
C GLU A 18 10.01 23.58 22.09
N TYR A 19 9.73 24.21 20.95
CA TYR A 19 10.74 24.62 19.97
C TYR A 19 11.19 26.05 20.26
N LEU A 20 12.50 26.27 20.26
CA LEU A 20 13.12 27.58 20.08
C LEU A 20 14.35 27.42 19.19
N ASP A 21 14.51 28.37 18.27
CA ASP A 21 15.38 28.27 17.09
C ASP A 21 16.71 29.04 17.28
N ILE A 22 17.69 28.77 16.40
CA ILE A 22 18.98 29.49 16.22
C ILE A 22 19.99 29.23 17.37
N ASP A 23 21.18 28.65 17.17
CA ASP A 23 22.22 29.08 16.21
C ASP A 23 23.20 27.94 15.80
N ARG A 24 23.97 28.15 14.73
CA ARG A 24 25.02 27.23 14.24
C ARG A 24 26.39 27.55 14.85
N ASN A 25 27.17 26.50 15.12
CA ASN A 25 28.58 26.51 15.59
C ASN A 25 28.84 26.83 17.08
N ALA A 26 28.45 25.92 17.96
CA ALA A 26 29.18 25.69 19.21
C ALA A 26 29.30 24.18 19.50
N ARG A 27 30.53 23.67 19.69
CA ARG A 27 30.76 22.28 20.12
C ARG A 27 30.48 22.17 21.62
N HIS A 28 29.31 21.67 22.00
CA HIS A 28 29.00 21.38 23.40
C HIS A 28 28.59 19.92 23.62
N SER A 29 29.17 19.33 24.66
CA SER A 29 28.83 18.00 25.16
C SER A 29 27.40 17.96 25.68
N VAL A 30 26.61 16.98 25.25
CA VAL A 30 25.31 16.69 25.87
C VAL A 30 25.55 16.23 27.32
N ARG A 31 25.28 17.12 28.29
CA ARG A 31 25.16 16.74 29.69
C ARG A 31 23.70 16.36 29.96
N VAL A 32 23.42 15.07 30.11
CA VAL A 32 22.13 14.61 30.60
C VAL A 32 22.04 14.93 32.09
N PHE A 33 21.25 15.93 32.45
CA PHE A 33 20.93 16.22 33.85
C PHE A 33 19.82 15.27 34.33
N VAL A 34 20.20 14.17 34.98
CA VAL A 34 19.25 13.40 35.80
C VAL A 34 19.06 14.15 37.11
N ALA A 35 17.97 14.90 37.23
CA ALA A 35 17.59 15.58 38.46
C ALA A 35 17.04 14.56 39.49
N GLN A 36 17.92 13.76 40.08
CA GLN A 36 17.58 12.94 41.24
C GLN A 36 17.42 13.84 42.48
N ARG A 37 16.24 13.80 43.11
CA ARG A 37 16.01 14.46 44.39
C ARG A 37 16.85 13.76 45.47
N SER A 38 17.96 14.37 45.87
CA SER A 38 18.88 13.76 46.83
C SER A 38 18.32 13.81 48.26
N VAL A 39 18.31 12.66 48.93
CA VAL A 39 18.48 12.58 50.39
C VAL A 39 19.59 11.58 50.65
N GLY A 40 20.67 12.02 51.33
CA GLY A 40 21.72 11.12 51.83
C GLY A 40 23.05 11.14 51.06
N SER A 41 23.98 11.96 51.55
CA SER A 41 25.43 11.72 51.64
C SER A 41 26.18 10.91 50.55
N MET A 42 27.02 11.64 49.82
CA MET A 42 28.10 11.18 48.93
C MET A 42 29.12 10.22 49.60
N LYS A 43 29.56 9.18 48.86
CA LYS A 43 30.97 8.74 48.81
C LYS A 43 31.29 8.11 47.46
N LEU A 44 32.40 8.54 46.86
CA LEU A 44 32.86 8.19 45.53
C LEU A 44 33.92 7.09 45.62
N THR A 45 33.80 6.02 44.83
CA THR A 45 34.94 5.16 44.48
C THR A 45 34.85 4.78 43.01
N VAL A 46 35.83 5.20 42.22
CA VAL A 46 35.96 4.85 40.80
C VAL A 46 36.73 3.54 40.70
N LEU A 47 36.28 2.61 39.85
CA LEU A 47 37.17 1.62 39.26
C LEU A 47 36.89 1.48 37.76
N SER A 48 37.99 1.41 37.01
CA SER A 48 38.07 1.56 35.56
C SER A 48 38.38 0.25 34.83
N ALA A 49 37.79 0.05 33.65
CA ALA A 49 38.38 -0.67 32.52
C ALA A 49 37.66 -0.20 31.24
N LEU A 50 38.28 0.66 30.42
CA LEU A 50 39.10 0.32 29.24
C LEU A 50 38.22 -0.16 28.06
N CYS A 51 37.84 0.72 27.14
CA CYS A 51 38.60 1.21 25.95
C CYS A 51 38.41 0.29 24.73
N ALA A 52 38.34 0.77 23.48
CA ALA A 52 38.11 2.09 22.85
C ALA A 52 37.85 1.79 21.33
N TRP A 53 37.25 2.64 20.48
CA TRP A 53 37.88 3.84 19.90
C TRP A 53 36.89 4.73 19.11
N PHE A 54 37.24 6.01 19.05
CA PHE A 54 36.72 7.09 18.20
C PHE A 54 37.82 7.46 17.14
N LEU A 55 37.62 8.21 16.05
CA LEU A 55 36.52 9.07 15.59
C LEU A 55 36.61 9.27 14.04
N LEU A 56 35.47 9.17 13.34
CA LEU A 56 35.11 9.89 12.10
C LEU A 56 35.88 9.71 10.76
N GLY A 57 35.10 9.37 9.72
CA GLY A 57 35.33 9.72 8.32
C GLY A 57 33.99 10.03 7.61
N ALA A 58 33.66 11.32 7.49
CA ALA A 58 32.69 11.98 6.59
C ALA A 58 31.39 11.27 6.11
N VAL A 59 30.26 11.95 6.42
CA VAL A 59 29.09 12.19 5.54
C VAL A 59 28.30 10.99 5.01
N GLY A 60 27.02 10.87 5.44
CA GLY A 60 26.01 10.06 4.75
C GLY A 60 25.27 9.07 5.64
N THR A 61 24.65 9.52 6.74
CA THR A 61 23.59 8.72 7.39
C THR A 61 22.35 8.74 6.50
N ALA A 62 22.32 7.86 5.50
CA ALA A 62 21.09 7.51 4.83
C ALA A 62 20.10 7.04 5.90
N SER A 63 18.91 7.65 5.92
CA SER A 63 17.77 7.06 6.61
C SER A 63 17.55 5.67 6.02
N GLU A 64 17.47 4.64 6.84
CA GLU A 64 16.85 3.38 6.43
C GLU A 64 15.35 3.64 6.21
N SER A 65 15.02 4.14 5.03
CA SER A 65 13.69 4.00 4.47
C SER A 65 13.35 2.51 4.42
N ALA A 66 12.09 2.17 4.70
CA ALA A 66 11.56 0.88 4.27
C ALA A 66 11.91 0.67 2.78
N PRO A 67 12.30 -0.55 2.35
CA PRO A 67 12.70 -0.77 0.97
C PRO A 67 11.60 -0.30 0.02
N SER A 68 11.98 0.50 -0.97
CA SER A 68 11.06 0.90 -2.05
C SER A 68 10.49 -0.35 -2.73
N ASP A 69 9.27 -0.24 -3.27
CA ASP A 69 8.61 -1.32 -4.04
C ASP A 69 9.49 -1.85 -5.21
N GLU A 70 10.53 -1.10 -5.60
CA GLU A 70 11.58 -1.47 -6.55
C GLU A 70 12.34 -2.76 -6.18
N ASN A 71 12.32 -3.20 -4.91
CA ASN A 71 12.96 -4.44 -4.45
C ASN A 71 11.96 -5.51 -3.96
N ALA A 72 10.73 -5.53 -4.48
CA ALA A 72 9.84 -6.68 -4.34
C ALA A 72 10.50 -7.99 -4.82
N SER A 73 10.20 -9.12 -4.17
CA SER A 73 10.83 -10.45 -4.32
C SER A 73 11.62 -10.76 -5.61
N VAL A 74 12.92 -10.44 -5.63
CA VAL A 74 13.84 -10.70 -6.77
C VAL A 74 14.75 -11.91 -6.53
N VAL A 75 14.86 -12.80 -7.53
CA VAL A 75 15.89 -13.85 -7.57
C VAL A 75 17.24 -13.23 -7.97
N ARG A 76 18.11 -13.04 -6.98
CA ARG A 76 19.42 -12.39 -7.18
C ARG A 76 20.53 -13.34 -7.62
N ARG A 77 20.57 -14.52 -6.99
CA ARG A 77 21.62 -15.54 -7.20
C ARG A 77 21.05 -16.94 -7.05
N THR A 78 21.40 -17.83 -7.96
CA THR A 78 21.26 -19.28 -7.78
C THR A 78 22.61 -19.83 -7.37
N THR A 79 22.70 -20.64 -6.31
CA THR A 79 23.96 -21.32 -5.92
C THR A 79 23.90 -22.78 -6.34
N LEU A 80 24.90 -23.23 -7.09
CA LEU A 80 25.13 -24.62 -7.50
C LEU A 80 26.17 -25.24 -6.58
N ILE A 81 25.96 -26.48 -6.17
CA ILE A 81 26.98 -27.30 -5.49
C ILE A 81 27.72 -28.06 -6.58
N VAL A 82 29.05 -27.91 -6.64
CA VAL A 82 29.87 -28.37 -7.76
C VAL A 82 30.90 -29.41 -7.33
N HIS A 83 31.23 -30.32 -8.24
CA HIS A 83 32.23 -31.37 -8.03
C HIS A 83 33.65 -30.83 -8.19
N ASP A 84 33.92 -29.97 -9.18
CA ASP A 84 35.22 -29.31 -9.40
C ASP A 84 34.98 -27.82 -9.64
N LEU A 85 35.34 -26.99 -8.65
CA LEU A 85 35.11 -25.55 -8.71
C LEU A 85 35.87 -24.90 -9.85
N ASP A 86 37.11 -25.33 -10.11
CA ASP A 86 37.96 -24.70 -11.11
C ASP A 86 37.49 -25.07 -12.53
N ALA A 87 36.93 -26.27 -12.73
CA ALA A 87 36.24 -26.65 -13.97
C ALA A 87 35.01 -25.77 -14.21
N SER A 88 34.18 -25.57 -13.19
CA SER A 88 32.99 -24.73 -13.29
C SER A 88 33.34 -23.24 -13.47
N ILE A 89 34.36 -22.70 -12.79
CA ILE A 89 34.88 -21.34 -13.05
C ILE A 89 35.32 -21.19 -14.51
N ARG A 90 36.14 -22.13 -15.02
CA ARG A 90 36.58 -22.12 -16.43
C ARG A 90 35.39 -22.14 -17.38
N PHE A 91 34.37 -22.95 -17.12
CA PHE A 91 33.18 -23.01 -17.96
C PHE A 91 32.37 -21.70 -17.94
N TYR A 92 31.95 -21.22 -16.76
CA TYR A 92 31.13 -20.02 -16.66
C TYR A 92 31.89 -18.76 -17.15
N ARG A 93 33.20 -18.66 -16.89
CA ARG A 93 34.04 -17.54 -17.37
C ARG A 93 34.37 -17.65 -18.86
N ASP A 94 35.03 -18.74 -19.27
CA ASP A 94 35.69 -18.83 -20.58
C ASP A 94 34.73 -19.28 -21.69
N VAL A 95 33.61 -19.94 -21.36
CA VAL A 95 32.57 -20.34 -22.33
C VAL A 95 31.42 -19.34 -22.33
N LEU A 96 30.84 -19.06 -21.15
CA LEU A 96 29.64 -18.23 -21.04
C LEU A 96 29.92 -16.72 -20.91
N GLY A 97 31.14 -16.31 -20.56
CA GLY A 97 31.54 -14.89 -20.46
C GLY A 97 31.17 -14.21 -19.14
N PHE A 98 30.94 -14.98 -18.07
CA PHE A 98 30.72 -14.44 -16.73
C PHE A 98 32.04 -13.94 -16.10
N GLU A 99 31.93 -12.98 -15.19
CA GLU A 99 33.07 -12.43 -14.45
C GLU A 99 33.15 -13.05 -13.06
N LEU A 100 34.35 -13.42 -12.59
CA LEU A 100 34.53 -13.84 -11.19
C LEU A 100 34.43 -12.58 -10.30
N TRP A 101 33.41 -12.53 -9.46
CA TRP A 101 33.07 -11.37 -8.64
C TRP A 101 33.54 -11.49 -7.19
N LEU A 102 33.53 -12.71 -6.65
CA LEU A 102 33.93 -13.03 -5.28
C LEU A 102 34.47 -14.45 -5.23
N GLU A 103 35.53 -14.67 -4.46
CA GLU A 103 36.03 -16.00 -4.06
C GLU A 103 36.30 -15.99 -2.55
N ASN A 104 35.62 -16.89 -1.83
CA ASN A 104 35.78 -17.12 -0.41
C ASN A 104 36.24 -18.57 -0.18
N ASN A 105 37.30 -18.75 0.59
CA ASN A 105 37.85 -20.06 0.95
C ASN A 105 37.73 -20.26 2.46
N GLY A 106 37.33 -21.45 2.89
CA GLY A 106 37.03 -21.75 4.30
C GLY A 106 36.97 -23.25 4.61
N LYS A 107 36.24 -23.58 5.68
CA LYS A 107 36.07 -24.93 6.20
C LYS A 107 34.59 -25.23 6.47
N VAL A 108 34.19 -26.49 6.34
CA VAL A 108 32.85 -26.94 6.75
C VAL A 108 32.74 -26.89 8.28
N THR A 109 31.75 -26.15 8.78
CA THR A 109 31.43 -25.94 10.20
C THR A 109 30.01 -26.41 10.51
N GLY A 110 29.62 -26.44 11.79
CA GLY A 110 28.24 -26.74 12.20
C GLY A 110 27.21 -25.75 11.66
N ASP A 111 27.62 -24.53 11.32
CA ASP A 111 26.78 -23.47 10.75
C ASP A 111 26.77 -23.46 9.20
N SER A 112 27.48 -24.40 8.57
CA SER A 112 27.51 -24.53 7.10
C SER A 112 26.22 -25.14 6.56
N LEU A 113 25.92 -24.94 5.26
CA LEU A 113 24.80 -25.63 4.62
C LEU A 113 25.01 -27.16 4.68
N PRO A 114 23.93 -27.96 4.86
CA PRO A 114 24.03 -29.42 4.85
C PRO A 114 24.75 -29.93 3.60
N SER A 115 25.75 -30.80 3.79
CA SER A 115 26.57 -31.36 2.72
C SER A 115 27.02 -32.78 3.05
N ASP A 116 27.62 -33.47 2.08
CA ASP A 116 28.22 -34.80 2.23
C ASP A 116 29.64 -34.78 2.84
N ALA A 117 30.19 -33.58 3.08
CA ALA A 117 31.56 -33.40 3.55
C ALA A 117 31.65 -33.37 5.08
N ALA A 118 32.72 -33.94 5.62
CA ALA A 118 33.00 -33.93 7.05
C ALA A 118 33.28 -32.51 7.60
N LEU A 119 32.95 -32.27 8.86
CA LEU A 119 33.37 -31.05 9.56
C LEU A 119 34.90 -30.89 9.51
N GLY A 120 35.38 -29.69 9.20
CA GLY A 120 36.80 -29.40 8.97
C GLY A 120 37.32 -29.72 7.55
N ALA A 121 36.50 -30.31 6.67
CA ALA A 121 36.80 -30.38 5.24
C ALA A 121 36.89 -28.98 4.62
N THR A 122 37.58 -28.84 3.48
CA THR A 122 37.63 -27.59 2.72
C THR A 122 36.25 -27.19 2.20
N SER A 123 35.98 -25.89 2.18
CA SER A 123 34.84 -25.30 1.49
C SER A 123 35.32 -24.12 0.66
N ARG A 124 34.91 -24.06 -0.61
CA ARG A 124 35.25 -22.97 -1.54
C ARG A 124 33.97 -22.44 -2.15
N PHE A 125 33.76 -21.13 -2.08
CA PHE A 125 32.57 -20.47 -2.59
C PHE A 125 32.94 -19.32 -3.53
N VAL A 126 32.50 -19.39 -4.77
CA VAL A 126 32.70 -18.36 -5.80
C VAL A 126 31.37 -17.81 -6.27
N ILE A 127 31.35 -16.54 -6.67
CA ILE A 127 30.23 -15.94 -7.39
C ILE A 127 30.70 -15.53 -8.79
N MET A 128 30.06 -16.12 -9.79
CA MET A 128 30.14 -15.73 -11.19
C MET A 128 29.02 -14.71 -11.46
N LYS A 129 29.39 -13.54 -11.97
CA LYS A 129 28.48 -12.43 -12.25
C LYS A 129 28.23 -12.29 -13.75
N GLY A 130 26.96 -12.22 -14.14
CA GLY A 130 26.54 -11.87 -15.50
C GLY A 130 26.70 -10.37 -15.81
N LYS A 131 26.20 -9.91 -16.95
CA LYS A 131 26.32 -8.48 -17.35
C LYS A 131 25.32 -7.54 -16.65
N ASP A 132 24.28 -8.07 -16.03
CA ASP A 132 23.36 -7.27 -15.21
C ASP A 132 24.05 -6.83 -13.89
N PRO A 133 23.86 -5.58 -13.42
CA PRO A 133 24.51 -5.11 -12.20
C PRO A 133 23.94 -5.70 -10.90
N TRP A 134 22.72 -6.26 -10.91
CA TRP A 134 21.94 -6.56 -9.70
C TRP A 134 21.44 -8.01 -9.57
N ILE A 135 21.08 -8.65 -10.70
CA ILE A 135 20.46 -9.99 -10.78
C ILE A 135 21.29 -10.97 -11.64
N GLY A 136 20.85 -12.23 -11.71
CA GLY A 136 21.45 -13.23 -12.61
C GLY A 136 22.85 -13.71 -12.20
N MET A 137 23.18 -13.67 -10.92
CA MET A 137 24.45 -14.21 -10.42
C MET A 137 24.38 -15.73 -10.24
N VAL A 138 25.49 -16.43 -10.50
CA VAL A 138 25.64 -17.87 -10.23
C VAL A 138 26.67 -18.05 -9.12
N GLY A 139 26.24 -18.57 -7.98
CA GLY A 139 27.15 -19.06 -6.95
C GLY A 139 27.62 -20.46 -7.29
N LEU A 140 28.90 -20.76 -7.07
CA LEU A 140 29.50 -22.08 -7.22
C LEU A 140 30.11 -22.48 -5.87
N LEU A 141 29.74 -23.65 -5.34
CA LEU A 141 30.11 -24.09 -3.99
C LEU A 141 30.69 -25.51 -4.02
N GLU A 142 31.97 -25.65 -3.67
CA GLU A 142 32.67 -26.93 -3.59
C GLU A 142 32.93 -27.30 -2.12
N TYR A 143 32.73 -28.57 -1.79
CA TYR A 143 32.98 -29.15 -0.47
C TYR A 143 33.90 -30.36 -0.57
N GLY A 144 34.97 -30.37 0.23
CA GLY A 144 35.94 -31.47 0.30
C GLY A 144 37.05 -31.44 -0.76
N GLY A 145 37.09 -30.41 -1.61
CA GLY A 145 38.00 -30.34 -2.76
C GLY A 145 37.42 -30.98 -4.02
N PRO A 146 38.18 -30.98 -5.14
CA PRO A 146 37.68 -31.45 -6.43
C PRO A 146 37.38 -32.96 -6.44
N LYS A 147 36.17 -33.28 -6.85
CA LYS A 147 35.59 -34.62 -7.04
C LYS A 147 35.51 -34.94 -8.54
N GLN A 148 35.28 -36.22 -8.87
CA GLN A 148 35.05 -36.61 -10.26
C GLN A 148 33.74 -36.00 -10.79
N LEU A 149 33.81 -35.32 -11.95
CA LEU A 149 32.62 -34.76 -12.62
C LEU A 149 31.58 -35.86 -12.94
N PRO A 150 30.28 -35.57 -12.81
CA PRO A 150 29.22 -36.53 -13.11
C PRO A 150 29.13 -36.85 -14.60
N LYS A 151 28.50 -37.99 -14.93
CA LYS A 151 28.12 -38.28 -16.32
C LYS A 151 26.92 -37.41 -16.71
N THR A 152 26.97 -36.83 -17.91
CA THR A 152 25.88 -36.03 -18.47
C THR A 152 24.52 -36.75 -18.34
N PRO A 153 23.48 -36.09 -17.80
CA PRO A 153 22.14 -36.68 -17.71
C PRO A 153 21.57 -37.05 -19.09
N LYS A 154 20.84 -38.16 -19.14
CA LYS A 154 20.18 -38.63 -20.38
C LYS A 154 18.74 -38.12 -20.56
N ARG A 155 18.12 -37.61 -19.50
CA ARG A 155 16.76 -37.05 -19.46
C ARG A 155 16.62 -36.12 -18.27
N LEU A 156 15.65 -35.22 -18.33
CA LEU A 156 15.18 -34.45 -17.18
C LEU A 156 14.12 -35.26 -16.39
N VAL A 157 13.99 -34.96 -15.10
CA VAL A 157 12.97 -35.49 -14.18
C VAL A 157 12.38 -34.36 -13.31
N PRO A 158 11.19 -34.54 -12.70
CA PRO A 158 10.64 -33.57 -11.75
C PRO A 158 11.61 -33.31 -10.60
N GLY A 159 11.93 -32.04 -10.37
CA GLY A 159 12.93 -31.59 -9.39
C GLY A 159 14.21 -31.02 -10.03
N ASP A 160 14.49 -31.33 -11.30
CA ASP A 160 15.61 -30.74 -12.03
C ASP A 160 15.39 -29.24 -12.29
N ALA A 161 16.46 -28.45 -12.17
CA ALA A 161 16.48 -27.03 -12.51
C ALA A 161 17.04 -26.81 -13.93
N ILE A 162 16.48 -25.83 -14.64
CA ILE A 162 16.99 -25.32 -15.92
C ILE A 162 17.45 -23.87 -15.69
N LEU A 163 18.70 -23.56 -16.03
CA LEU A 163 19.27 -22.23 -15.92
C LEU A 163 19.11 -21.51 -17.26
N MET A 164 18.21 -20.52 -17.33
CA MET A 164 17.99 -19.72 -18.52
C MET A 164 18.96 -18.51 -18.55
N ILE A 165 19.65 -18.32 -19.67
CA ILE A 165 20.64 -17.25 -19.88
C ILE A 165 20.36 -16.54 -21.22
N GLU A 166 20.01 -15.25 -21.17
CA GLU A 166 19.94 -14.39 -22.36
C GLU A 166 21.35 -13.94 -22.78
N THR A 167 21.62 -13.94 -24.09
CA THR A 167 22.87 -13.46 -24.68
C THR A 167 22.65 -12.78 -26.04
N ALA A 168 23.58 -11.90 -26.43
CA ALA A 168 23.67 -11.37 -27.79
C ALA A 168 24.60 -12.20 -28.71
N GLU A 169 25.27 -13.22 -28.17
CA GLU A 169 26.38 -13.92 -28.83
C GLU A 169 26.25 -15.46 -28.83
N ILE A 170 25.04 -15.99 -29.05
CA ILE A 170 24.76 -17.43 -28.93
C ILE A 170 25.65 -18.29 -29.84
N ASP A 171 26.00 -17.80 -31.03
CA ASP A 171 26.89 -18.49 -31.96
C ASP A 171 28.34 -18.50 -31.47
N ALA A 172 28.81 -17.42 -30.83
CA ALA A 172 30.15 -17.37 -30.25
C ALA A 172 30.26 -18.30 -29.02
N ILE A 173 29.22 -18.35 -28.18
CA ILE A 173 29.12 -19.33 -27.08
C ILE A 173 29.10 -20.75 -27.62
N TYR A 174 28.30 -21.03 -28.66
CA TYR A 174 28.24 -22.35 -29.29
C TYR A 174 29.62 -22.79 -29.82
N GLN A 175 30.36 -21.90 -30.48
CA GLN A 175 31.73 -22.17 -30.93
C GLN A 175 32.72 -22.39 -29.77
N ARG A 176 32.52 -21.74 -28.60
CA ARG A 176 33.33 -21.99 -27.39
C ARG A 176 32.98 -23.36 -26.78
N MET A 177 31.69 -23.70 -26.69
CA MET A 177 31.20 -25.00 -26.23
C MET A 177 31.74 -26.16 -27.06
N GLN A 178 31.71 -26.04 -28.40
CA GLN A 178 32.28 -27.06 -29.30
C GLN A 178 33.79 -27.27 -29.07
N ARG A 179 34.55 -26.19 -28.84
CA ARG A 179 36.00 -26.25 -28.61
C ARG A 179 36.39 -26.90 -27.28
N VAL A 180 35.59 -26.74 -26.23
CA VAL A 180 35.86 -27.36 -24.92
C VAL A 180 35.14 -28.70 -24.71
N GLY A 181 34.41 -29.20 -25.72
CA GLY A 181 33.70 -30.48 -25.64
C GLY A 181 32.46 -30.46 -24.75
N THR A 182 31.80 -29.31 -24.56
CA THR A 182 30.56 -29.22 -23.78
C THR A 182 29.48 -30.17 -24.33
N PRO A 183 28.76 -30.94 -23.49
CA PRO A 183 27.66 -31.78 -23.96
C PRO A 183 26.46 -30.94 -24.41
N ILE A 184 26.15 -30.96 -25.71
CA ILE A 184 25.07 -30.17 -26.31
C ILE A 184 23.82 -31.05 -26.51
N LEU A 185 22.69 -30.64 -25.92
CA LEU A 185 21.40 -31.33 -26.00
C LEU A 185 20.61 -30.92 -27.25
N LYS A 186 20.64 -29.63 -27.61
CA LYS A 186 20.03 -29.09 -28.84
C LYS A 186 20.90 -27.98 -29.42
N HIS A 187 21.27 -28.12 -30.68
CA HIS A 187 22.05 -27.14 -31.44
C HIS A 187 21.28 -25.80 -31.62
N PRO A 188 21.98 -24.67 -31.87
CA PRO A 188 21.35 -23.36 -32.00
C PRO A 188 20.28 -23.34 -33.10
N LYS A 189 19.02 -23.09 -32.72
CA LYS A 189 17.88 -23.05 -33.65
C LYS A 189 17.01 -21.83 -33.41
N THR A 190 16.73 -21.08 -34.47
CA THR A 190 15.75 -19.98 -34.46
C THR A 190 14.33 -20.53 -34.45
N GLN A 191 13.49 -20.01 -33.56
CA GLN A 191 12.09 -20.38 -33.39
C GLN A 191 11.27 -19.13 -33.04
N THR A 192 10.04 -19.05 -33.55
CA THR A 192 9.11 -17.97 -33.20
C THR A 192 8.53 -18.22 -31.81
N VAL A 193 8.80 -17.30 -30.90
CA VAL A 193 8.26 -17.25 -29.54
C VAL A 193 6.96 -16.44 -29.54
N THR A 194 6.00 -16.81 -28.71
CA THR A 194 4.83 -15.98 -28.39
C THR A 194 4.94 -15.53 -26.94
N GLY A 195 5.02 -14.22 -26.70
CA GLY A 195 5.10 -13.65 -25.35
C GLY A 195 3.76 -13.62 -24.61
N ALA A 196 3.81 -13.23 -23.34
CA ALA A 196 2.64 -13.20 -22.45
C ALA A 196 1.50 -12.26 -22.92
N ASN A 197 1.79 -11.29 -23.79
CA ASN A 197 0.82 -10.38 -24.42
C ASN A 197 0.36 -10.85 -25.82
N GLY A 198 0.77 -12.03 -26.28
CA GLY A 198 0.49 -12.54 -27.62
C GLY A 198 1.42 -12.03 -28.73
N THR A 199 2.32 -11.07 -28.43
CA THR A 199 3.32 -10.59 -29.41
C THR A 199 4.26 -11.73 -29.79
N ARG A 200 4.57 -11.84 -31.08
CA ARG A 200 5.50 -12.84 -31.61
C ARG A 200 6.83 -12.21 -32.02
N TRP A 201 7.92 -12.90 -31.70
CA TRP A 201 9.26 -12.57 -32.16
C TRP A 201 10.06 -13.85 -32.39
N ASP A 202 11.04 -13.80 -33.27
CA ASP A 202 11.99 -14.90 -33.41
C ASP A 202 13.10 -14.78 -32.35
N ALA A 203 13.44 -15.90 -31.72
CA ALA A 203 14.59 -16.03 -30.85
C ALA A 203 15.35 -17.32 -31.19
N LYS A 204 16.67 -17.30 -30.98
CA LYS A 204 17.56 -18.43 -31.23
C LYS A 204 17.85 -19.14 -29.91
N PHE A 205 17.71 -20.45 -29.86
CA PHE A 205 17.84 -21.25 -28.64
C PHE A 205 18.91 -22.33 -28.78
N LEU A 206 19.70 -22.53 -27.72
CA LEU A 206 20.75 -23.54 -27.56
C LEU A 206 20.55 -24.21 -26.20
N PHE A 207 20.58 -25.54 -26.15
CA PHE A 207 20.48 -26.29 -24.91
C PHE A 207 21.74 -27.14 -24.72
N ALA A 208 22.41 -27.00 -23.57
CA ALA A 208 23.66 -27.67 -23.26
C ALA A 208 23.77 -27.93 -21.75
N TRP A 209 24.64 -28.85 -21.36
CA TRP A 209 24.88 -29.19 -19.96
C TRP A 209 26.15 -28.51 -19.46
N ASP A 210 26.11 -27.97 -18.23
CA ASP A 210 27.31 -27.50 -17.54
C ASP A 210 28.16 -28.67 -16.98
N PRO A 211 29.35 -28.43 -16.40
CA PRO A 211 30.24 -29.50 -15.92
C PRO A 211 29.62 -30.42 -14.86
N ASP A 212 28.66 -29.92 -14.09
CA ASP A 212 27.97 -30.64 -13.01
C ASP A 212 26.64 -31.27 -13.46
N GLY A 213 26.28 -31.09 -14.74
CA GLY A 213 25.08 -31.68 -15.33
C GLY A 213 23.80 -30.87 -15.08
N HIS A 214 23.90 -29.57 -14.76
CA HIS A 214 22.76 -28.67 -14.81
C HIS A 214 22.43 -28.32 -16.26
N LEU A 215 21.13 -28.31 -16.62
CA LEU A 215 20.71 -27.94 -17.97
C LEU A 215 20.71 -26.41 -18.13
N LEU A 216 21.37 -25.94 -19.17
CA LEU A 216 21.37 -24.55 -19.59
C LEU A 216 20.40 -24.38 -20.76
N GLU A 217 19.52 -23.38 -20.66
CA GLU A 217 18.78 -22.83 -21.80
C GLU A 217 19.41 -21.48 -22.15
N ILE A 218 20.18 -21.43 -23.23
CA ILE A 218 20.78 -20.20 -23.73
C ILE A 218 19.90 -19.68 -24.85
N ASN A 219 19.45 -18.44 -24.76
CA ASN A 219 18.66 -17.81 -25.80
C ASN A 219 19.25 -16.47 -26.27
N GLN A 220 18.94 -16.12 -27.52
CA GLN A 220 19.27 -14.84 -28.11
C GLN A 220 18.00 -14.23 -28.73
N PRO A 221 17.50 -13.11 -28.19
CA PRO A 221 16.35 -12.40 -28.76
C PRO A 221 16.65 -11.82 -30.14
N GLY A 222 15.68 -11.90 -31.05
CA GLY A 222 15.66 -11.11 -32.29
C GLY A 222 15.35 -9.63 -32.04
N ILE A 223 15.54 -8.82 -33.07
CA ILE A 223 15.50 -7.33 -33.02
C ILE A 223 14.18 -6.78 -32.44
N GLY A 224 13.06 -7.49 -32.57
CA GLY A 224 11.76 -7.08 -32.01
C GLY A 224 11.51 -7.43 -30.53
N ALA A 225 12.32 -8.28 -29.90
CA ALA A 225 11.98 -8.85 -28.60
C ALA A 225 12.00 -7.82 -27.44
N ARG A 226 12.93 -6.86 -27.44
CA ARG A 226 13.01 -5.84 -26.37
C ARG A 226 11.86 -4.83 -26.40
N ALA A 227 11.26 -4.59 -27.57
CA ALA A 227 10.02 -3.81 -27.69
C ALA A 227 8.79 -4.58 -27.15
N ALA A 228 8.84 -5.91 -27.15
CA ALA A 228 7.80 -6.77 -26.58
C ALA A 228 8.04 -7.13 -25.09
N GLY A 229 9.30 -7.08 -24.64
CA GLY A 229 9.79 -7.62 -23.36
C GLY A 229 9.74 -6.67 -22.16
N VAL A 230 9.41 -5.39 -22.36
CA VAL A 230 9.11 -4.44 -21.27
C VAL A 230 7.66 -3.93 -21.39
N VAL A 231 6.74 -4.88 -21.53
CA VAL A 231 5.38 -4.71 -21.02
C VAL A 231 5.24 -5.75 -19.92
N PRO A 232 4.72 -5.41 -18.72
CA PRO A 232 4.46 -6.41 -17.70
C PRO A 232 3.68 -7.57 -18.31
N VAL A 233 4.03 -8.79 -17.90
CA VAL A 233 3.09 -9.92 -17.99
C VAL A 233 1.75 -9.41 -17.47
N LYS A 234 0.62 -9.83 -18.07
CA LYS A 234 -0.68 -9.72 -17.40
C LYS A 234 -0.69 -10.64 -16.16
N THR A 235 0.07 -10.24 -15.13
CA THR A 235 -0.39 -10.37 -13.76
C THR A 235 -1.85 -9.90 -13.75
N ALA A 236 -2.71 -10.59 -13.00
CA ALA A 236 -4.00 -10.01 -12.62
C ALA A 236 -3.73 -8.56 -12.20
N ALA A 237 -4.44 -7.61 -12.81
CA ALA A 237 -4.07 -6.19 -12.76
C ALA A 237 -3.74 -5.81 -11.32
N ALA A 238 -2.54 -5.25 -11.10
CA ALA A 238 -2.04 -4.95 -9.75
C ALA A 238 -3.18 -4.27 -8.98
N PRO A 239 -3.58 -4.83 -7.82
CA PRO A 239 -4.89 -4.58 -7.23
C PRO A 239 -5.11 -3.08 -7.14
N ALA A 240 -6.16 -2.60 -7.80
CA ALA A 240 -6.30 -1.19 -8.17
C ALA A 240 -6.04 -0.30 -6.96
N VAL A 241 -4.91 0.42 -7.00
CA VAL A 241 -4.36 1.05 -5.80
C VAL A 241 -5.13 2.34 -5.53
N VAL A 242 -5.72 2.43 -4.33
CA VAL A 242 -6.31 3.69 -3.85
C VAL A 242 -5.19 4.71 -3.64
N ARG A 243 -5.05 5.62 -4.61
CA ARG A 243 -4.17 6.78 -4.52
C ARG A 243 -4.76 7.80 -3.56
N ARG A 244 -3.87 8.54 -2.90
CA ARG A 244 -4.19 9.72 -2.10
C ARG A 244 -3.57 10.91 -2.80
N GLU A 245 -4.38 11.89 -3.10
CA GLU A 245 -3.97 13.11 -3.80
C GLU A 245 -4.56 14.33 -3.08
N PHE A 246 -3.93 15.48 -3.28
CA PHE A 246 -4.42 16.77 -2.81
C PHE A 246 -4.74 17.62 -4.02
N GLN A 247 -5.92 18.23 -4.02
CA GLN A 247 -6.36 19.13 -5.08
C GLN A 247 -6.68 20.50 -4.46
N ASP A 248 -6.20 21.58 -5.05
CA ASP A 248 -6.47 22.92 -4.52
C ASP A 248 -7.98 23.27 -4.58
N GLY A 249 -8.48 24.05 -3.62
CA GLY A 249 -9.85 24.53 -3.58
C GLY A 249 -10.00 25.78 -2.72
N ILE A 250 -11.19 26.37 -2.69
CA ILE A 250 -11.44 27.69 -2.04
C ILE A 250 -11.07 27.78 -0.55
N TYR A 251 -11.01 26.65 0.17
CA TYR A 251 -10.63 26.58 1.59
C TYR A 251 -9.22 26.00 1.81
N GLY A 252 -8.41 25.91 0.75
CA GLY A 252 -7.11 25.24 0.74
C GLY A 252 -7.19 23.87 0.07
N GLN A 253 -6.18 23.03 0.31
CA GLN A 253 -6.09 21.74 -0.36
C GLN A 253 -7.12 20.74 0.17
N LEU A 254 -7.88 20.15 -0.75
CA LEU A 254 -8.83 19.08 -0.49
C LEU A 254 -8.14 17.73 -0.73
N HIS A 255 -8.15 16.87 0.27
CA HIS A 255 -7.64 15.51 0.14
C HIS A 255 -8.66 14.64 -0.58
N VAL A 256 -8.18 13.78 -1.47
CA VAL A 256 -9.00 12.91 -2.30
C VAL A 256 -8.42 11.50 -2.34
N ARG A 257 -9.28 10.51 -2.12
CA ARG A 257 -8.97 9.10 -2.43
C ARG A 257 -9.46 8.80 -3.83
N ARG A 258 -8.56 8.40 -4.72
CA ARG A 258 -8.84 8.13 -6.13
C ARG A 258 -8.37 6.73 -6.49
N ILE A 259 -9.19 6.00 -7.24
CA ILE A 259 -8.84 4.69 -7.78
C ILE A 259 -9.27 4.66 -9.25
N GLU A 260 -8.31 4.34 -10.12
CA GLU A 260 -8.56 4.16 -11.55
C GLU A 260 -9.11 2.74 -11.80
N PRO A 261 -9.95 2.55 -12.83
CA PRO A 261 -10.45 1.23 -13.15
C PRO A 261 -9.34 0.30 -13.64
N SER A 262 -9.56 -1.00 -13.44
CA SER A 262 -8.77 -2.01 -14.16
C SER A 262 -8.92 -1.81 -15.69
N PRO A 263 -7.89 -2.09 -16.51
CA PRO A 263 -7.99 -1.89 -17.97
C PRO A 263 -9.11 -2.71 -18.62
N SER A 264 -10.22 -2.04 -18.93
CA SER A 264 -11.44 -2.58 -19.52
C SER A 264 -11.75 -1.95 -20.89
N THR A 265 -12.51 -2.66 -21.73
CA THR A 265 -13.01 -2.14 -23.02
C THR A 265 -14.23 -1.24 -22.87
N GLU A 266 -14.92 -1.31 -21.72
CA GLU A 266 -16.03 -0.44 -21.36
C GLU A 266 -15.63 0.42 -20.16
N ARG A 267 -15.90 1.73 -20.24
CA ARG A 267 -15.65 2.69 -19.17
C ARG A 267 -16.95 3.41 -18.84
N HIS A 268 -17.48 3.17 -17.64
CA HIS A 268 -18.65 3.91 -17.18
C HIS A 268 -18.26 5.29 -16.64
N ALA A 269 -19.25 6.18 -16.55
CA ALA A 269 -19.08 7.52 -15.98
C ALA A 269 -18.43 7.43 -14.57
N PRO A 270 -17.52 8.36 -14.22
CA PRO A 270 -16.90 8.43 -12.89
C PRO A 270 -17.95 8.48 -11.79
N ILE A 271 -17.63 7.92 -10.63
CA ILE A 271 -18.49 7.93 -9.44
C ILE A 271 -17.78 8.65 -8.29
N TYR A 272 -18.50 9.58 -7.66
CA TYR A 272 -18.01 10.38 -6.53
C TYR A 272 -18.76 10.01 -5.26
N LEU A 273 -18.03 9.79 -4.17
CA LEU A 273 -18.54 9.30 -2.88
C LEU A 273 -18.35 10.37 -1.79
N LEU A 274 -19.43 11.02 -1.36
CA LEU A 274 -19.42 12.04 -0.30
C LEU A 274 -19.70 11.39 1.06
N HIS A 275 -18.72 11.48 1.95
CA HIS A 275 -18.77 10.83 3.26
C HIS A 275 -19.68 11.55 4.27
N GLN A 276 -19.98 10.87 5.39
CA GLN A 276 -20.65 11.50 6.52
C GLN A 276 -19.66 12.28 7.40
N THR A 277 -20.15 13.36 8.02
CA THR A 277 -19.38 14.14 9.00
C THR A 277 -19.47 13.49 10.40
N PRO A 278 -18.42 13.52 11.24
CA PRO A 278 -17.07 14.08 11.04
C PRO A 278 -16.04 13.01 10.64
N LEU A 279 -16.42 12.05 9.79
CA LEU A 279 -15.48 11.07 9.21
C LEU A 279 -14.77 11.68 7.99
N SER A 280 -14.21 10.81 7.15
CA SER A 280 -13.55 11.15 5.88
C SER A 280 -13.95 10.18 4.78
N GLY A 281 -13.56 10.43 3.53
CA GLY A 281 -13.68 9.49 2.40
C GLY A 281 -13.00 8.14 2.64
N ARG A 282 -12.21 7.98 3.72
CA ARG A 282 -11.72 6.69 4.20
C ARG A 282 -12.84 5.70 4.54
N MET A 283 -14.04 6.17 4.88
CA MET A 283 -15.19 5.30 5.16
C MET A 283 -15.62 4.43 3.95
N PHE A 284 -15.11 4.73 2.76
CA PHE A 284 -15.37 3.97 1.54
C PHE A 284 -14.22 3.01 1.17
N SER A 285 -13.18 2.86 2.01
CA SER A 285 -11.95 2.14 1.65
C SER A 285 -12.18 0.73 1.10
N GLU A 286 -13.13 -0.02 1.67
CA GLU A 286 -13.45 -1.39 1.26
C GLU A 286 -14.32 -1.45 -0.02
N VAL A 287 -15.12 -0.41 -0.29
CA VAL A 287 -16.01 -0.35 -1.47
C VAL A 287 -15.37 0.34 -2.67
N LEU A 288 -14.30 1.12 -2.48
CA LEU A 288 -13.54 1.77 -3.54
C LEU A 288 -13.04 0.75 -4.61
N PRO A 289 -12.39 -0.39 -4.26
CA PRO A 289 -11.94 -1.38 -5.24
C PRO A 289 -13.09 -2.08 -5.98
N GLU A 290 -14.19 -2.36 -5.29
CA GLU A 290 -15.37 -3.03 -5.86
C GLU A 290 -16.08 -2.17 -6.91
N LEU A 291 -16.17 -0.86 -6.66
CA LEU A 291 -16.71 0.11 -7.61
C LEU A 291 -15.70 0.43 -8.74
N ALA A 292 -14.40 0.21 -8.54
CA ALA A 292 -13.35 0.47 -9.53
C ALA A 292 -13.14 -0.67 -10.54
N ARG A 293 -14.12 -1.57 -10.69
CA ARG A 293 -14.04 -2.64 -11.71
C ARG A 293 -14.19 -2.11 -13.13
N ASP A 294 -14.96 -1.03 -13.31
CA ASP A 294 -15.45 -0.57 -14.63
C ASP A 294 -15.47 0.98 -14.81
N ARG A 295 -15.08 1.74 -13.78
CA ARG A 295 -15.08 3.22 -13.76
C ARG A 295 -14.06 3.79 -12.76
N VAL A 296 -13.82 5.09 -12.89
CA VAL A 296 -13.08 5.88 -11.89
C VAL A 296 -13.96 6.07 -10.65
N VAL A 297 -13.39 5.84 -9.46
CA VAL A 297 -14.05 6.09 -8.18
C VAL A 297 -13.25 7.14 -7.40
N VAL A 298 -13.95 8.14 -6.87
CA VAL A 298 -13.34 9.29 -6.19
C VAL A 298 -14.08 9.56 -4.87
N ALA A 299 -13.35 9.62 -3.77
CA ALA A 299 -13.87 9.93 -2.44
C ALA A 299 -13.11 11.13 -1.85
N PRO A 300 -13.58 12.37 -2.09
CA PRO A 300 -13.01 13.57 -1.49
C PRO A 300 -13.33 13.65 0.01
N ASP A 301 -12.41 14.21 0.78
CA ASP A 301 -12.64 14.62 2.15
C ASP A 301 -13.25 16.04 2.15
N THR A 302 -14.38 16.22 2.84
CA THR A 302 -15.11 17.50 2.96
C THR A 302 -14.22 18.56 3.63
N PRO A 303 -14.26 19.84 3.22
CA PRO A 303 -13.43 20.89 3.82
C PRO A 303 -13.46 20.90 5.37
N GLY A 304 -12.29 20.81 5.99
CA GLY A 304 -12.12 20.74 7.45
C GLY A 304 -12.30 19.36 8.08
N TYR A 305 -12.44 18.29 7.27
CA TYR A 305 -12.55 16.90 7.70
C TYR A 305 -11.49 16.02 7.02
N GLY A 306 -11.19 14.86 7.59
CA GLY A 306 -10.22 13.91 7.04
C GLY A 306 -8.79 14.46 6.98
N GLU A 307 -8.29 14.72 5.77
CA GLU A 307 -7.01 15.43 5.51
C GLU A 307 -7.21 16.73 4.72
N SER A 308 -8.45 17.15 4.47
CA SER A 308 -8.75 18.41 3.77
C SER A 308 -8.56 19.63 4.67
N ALA A 309 -7.99 20.69 4.09
CA ALA A 309 -7.91 22.01 4.69
C ALA A 309 -9.29 22.54 5.12
N GLY A 310 -9.32 23.28 6.23
CA GLY A 310 -10.56 23.75 6.86
C GLY A 310 -10.88 25.22 6.58
N PRO A 311 -12.17 25.58 6.46
CA PRO A 311 -12.59 26.97 6.39
C PRO A 311 -12.32 27.67 7.74
N ARG A 312 -12.04 28.98 7.72
CA ARG A 312 -11.77 29.77 8.94
C ARG A 312 -13.02 30.02 9.81
N SER A 313 -14.21 29.78 9.26
CA SER A 313 -15.50 29.96 9.89
C SER A 313 -16.47 28.91 9.36
N ALA A 314 -17.51 28.56 10.12
CA ALA A 314 -18.52 27.59 9.68
C ALA A 314 -19.19 28.04 8.36
N PRO A 315 -19.07 27.28 7.26
CA PRO A 315 -19.72 27.61 6.00
C PRO A 315 -21.14 27.01 5.95
N THR A 316 -21.95 27.48 5.01
CA THR A 316 -23.29 26.93 4.77
C THR A 316 -23.23 25.57 4.04
N ILE A 317 -24.36 24.85 3.97
CA ILE A 317 -24.46 23.60 3.21
C ILE A 317 -24.17 23.82 1.72
N GLU A 318 -24.62 24.93 1.16
CA GLU A 318 -24.35 25.34 -0.21
C GLU A 318 -22.86 25.63 -0.43
N GLN A 319 -22.21 26.34 0.50
CA GLN A 319 -20.77 26.60 0.43
C GLN A 319 -19.91 25.33 0.54
N TYR A 320 -20.36 24.34 1.32
CA TYR A 320 -19.72 23.00 1.32
C TYR A 320 -19.95 22.25 0.00
N ALA A 321 -21.15 22.32 -0.57
CA ALA A 321 -21.47 21.69 -1.85
C ALA A 321 -20.68 22.33 -3.01
N ASP A 322 -20.55 23.65 -3.04
CA ASP A 322 -19.79 24.40 -4.03
C ASP A 322 -18.28 24.06 -3.94
N ALA A 323 -17.72 23.95 -2.74
CA ALA A 323 -16.32 23.53 -2.55
C ALA A 323 -16.06 22.09 -3.03
N LEU A 324 -16.99 21.16 -2.81
CA LEU A 324 -16.90 19.79 -3.31
C LEU A 324 -17.14 19.71 -4.83
N TYR A 325 -17.91 20.65 -5.40
CA TYR A 325 -18.09 20.76 -6.84
C TYR A 325 -16.78 21.08 -7.57
N GLU A 326 -15.84 21.81 -6.97
CA GLU A 326 -14.51 22.06 -7.57
C GLU A 326 -13.74 20.76 -7.86
N VAL A 327 -13.89 19.75 -7.00
CA VAL A 327 -13.32 18.40 -7.22
C VAL A 327 -14.07 17.67 -8.33
N ILE A 328 -15.40 17.71 -8.32
CA ILE A 328 -16.25 17.02 -9.32
C ILE A 328 -16.06 17.61 -10.73
N ALA A 329 -15.96 18.93 -10.86
CA ALA A 329 -15.82 19.62 -12.14
C ALA A 329 -14.58 19.18 -12.92
N ARG A 330 -13.52 18.75 -12.22
CA ARG A 330 -12.28 18.21 -12.82
C ARG A 330 -12.47 16.88 -13.55
N ALA A 331 -13.61 16.20 -13.39
CA ALA A 331 -13.95 15.04 -14.21
C ALA A 331 -14.09 15.40 -15.70
N GLY A 332 -14.50 16.63 -16.03
CA GLY A 332 -14.79 17.05 -17.42
C GLY A 332 -16.03 16.40 -18.04
N GLU A 333 -16.66 15.44 -17.37
CA GLU A 333 -17.84 14.69 -17.79
C GLU A 333 -18.87 14.57 -16.64
N PRO A 334 -20.18 14.36 -16.91
CA PRO A 334 -21.19 14.18 -15.87
C PRO A 334 -20.98 12.89 -15.07
N VAL A 335 -21.01 12.99 -13.74
CA VAL A 335 -20.64 11.89 -12.81
C VAL A 335 -21.86 11.22 -12.16
N ASP A 336 -21.71 9.98 -11.72
CA ASP A 336 -22.61 9.40 -10.71
C ASP A 336 -22.20 9.96 -9.33
N LEU A 337 -23.15 10.44 -8.54
CA LEU A 337 -22.89 11.03 -7.22
C LEU A 337 -23.58 10.24 -6.13
N VAL A 338 -22.81 9.76 -5.14
CA VAL A 338 -23.29 9.06 -3.96
C VAL A 338 -22.99 9.91 -2.73
N GLY A 339 -23.95 10.04 -1.83
CA GLY A 339 -23.72 10.69 -0.54
C GLY A 339 -24.30 9.87 0.61
N TYR A 340 -23.60 9.84 1.74
CA TYR A 340 -24.07 9.21 2.99
C TYR A 340 -24.27 10.24 4.10
N HIS A 341 -25.44 10.24 4.74
CA HIS A 341 -25.81 11.15 5.83
C HIS A 341 -25.57 12.63 5.45
N THR A 342 -24.54 13.27 6.02
CA THR A 342 -24.20 14.67 5.69
C THR A 342 -23.76 14.79 4.23
N GLY A 343 -23.01 13.81 3.72
CA GLY A 343 -22.68 13.71 2.30
C GLY A 343 -23.90 13.52 1.41
N ALA A 344 -24.99 12.91 1.90
CA ALA A 344 -26.26 12.82 1.16
C ALA A 344 -26.91 14.21 1.01
N MET A 345 -26.90 15.03 2.07
CA MET A 345 -27.35 16.42 1.97
C MET A 345 -26.51 17.22 0.96
N LEU A 346 -25.18 17.13 1.07
CA LEU A 346 -24.25 17.82 0.16
C LEU A 346 -24.45 17.37 -1.30
N ALA A 347 -24.64 16.06 -1.53
CA ALA A 347 -24.92 15.51 -2.85
C ALA A 347 -26.25 16.01 -3.43
N ALA A 348 -27.30 16.11 -2.60
CA ALA A 348 -28.61 16.63 -3.00
C ALA A 348 -28.54 18.12 -3.39
N VAL A 349 -27.82 18.94 -2.60
CA VAL A 349 -27.61 20.37 -2.89
C VAL A 349 -26.77 20.56 -4.16
N LEU A 350 -25.70 19.78 -4.33
CA LEU A 350 -24.85 19.82 -5.51
C LEU A 350 -25.62 19.42 -6.78
N ALA A 351 -26.43 18.37 -6.72
CA ALA A 351 -27.27 17.93 -7.84
C ALA A 351 -28.37 18.95 -8.21
N ALA A 352 -28.91 19.70 -7.24
CA ALA A 352 -29.85 20.78 -7.49
C ALA A 352 -29.20 22.02 -8.14
N ARG A 353 -27.99 22.39 -7.70
CA ARG A 353 -27.24 23.57 -8.17
C ARG A 353 -26.51 23.33 -9.50
N HIS A 354 -25.96 22.12 -9.69
CA HIS A 354 -25.15 21.73 -10.84
C HIS A 354 -25.72 20.50 -11.58
N PRO A 355 -27.01 20.50 -12.01
CA PRO A 355 -27.68 19.32 -12.56
C PRO A 355 -27.06 18.79 -13.87
N ARG A 356 -26.23 19.59 -14.57
CA ARG A 356 -25.48 19.14 -15.74
C ARG A 356 -24.23 18.32 -15.40
N ALA A 357 -23.71 18.44 -14.18
CA ALA A 357 -22.53 17.70 -13.73
C ALA A 357 -22.88 16.37 -13.05
N VAL A 358 -24.15 16.15 -12.68
CA VAL A 358 -24.62 14.93 -12.01
C VAL A 358 -25.51 14.13 -12.96
N ARG A 359 -25.03 12.96 -13.36
CA ARG A 359 -25.74 12.01 -14.24
C ARG A 359 -26.80 11.21 -13.49
N ARG A 360 -26.47 10.75 -12.28
CA ARG A 360 -27.33 9.99 -11.37
C ARG A 360 -26.97 10.32 -9.92
N LEU A 361 -27.96 10.26 -9.04
CA LEU A 361 -27.81 10.58 -7.62
C LEU A 361 -28.21 9.38 -6.75
N VAL A 362 -27.40 9.06 -5.75
CA VAL A 362 -27.70 8.06 -4.72
C VAL A 362 -27.56 8.71 -3.35
N LEU A 363 -28.67 8.78 -2.60
CA LEU A 363 -28.72 9.37 -1.27
C LEU A 363 -28.93 8.26 -0.24
N ILE A 364 -27.98 8.08 0.66
CA ILE A 364 -28.02 7.02 1.67
C ILE A 364 -28.20 7.68 3.03
N SER A 365 -29.23 7.24 3.77
CA SER A 365 -29.58 7.79 5.10
C SER A 365 -29.74 9.32 5.07
N MET A 366 -30.74 9.80 4.33
CA MET A 366 -30.92 11.22 4.04
C MET A 366 -31.47 12.00 5.26
N PRO A 367 -30.74 12.99 5.80
CA PRO A 367 -31.17 13.73 6.99
C PRO A 367 -32.16 14.86 6.64
N LEU A 368 -33.42 14.51 6.43
CA LEU A 368 -34.52 15.48 6.32
C LEU A 368 -35.14 15.75 7.70
N PHE A 369 -34.84 16.91 8.29
CA PHE A 369 -35.31 17.28 9.63
C PHE A 369 -36.28 18.47 9.61
N ASP A 370 -37.33 18.39 10.41
CA ASP A 370 -38.22 19.53 10.67
C ASP A 370 -37.51 20.66 11.44
N ALA A 371 -38.19 21.81 11.56
CA ALA A 371 -37.63 22.99 12.20
C ALA A 371 -37.32 22.83 13.71
N GLU A 372 -38.03 21.94 14.43
CA GLU A 372 -37.74 21.66 15.83
C GLU A 372 -36.51 20.78 15.96
N ARG A 373 -36.46 19.68 15.20
CA ARG A 373 -35.32 18.76 15.19
C ARG A 373 -34.04 19.46 14.73
N ARG A 374 -34.13 20.39 13.77
CA ARG A 374 -33.00 21.24 13.35
C ARG A 374 -32.48 22.14 14.47
N ARG A 375 -33.35 22.83 15.22
CA ARG A 375 -32.95 23.58 16.42
C ARG A 375 -32.34 22.70 17.52
N GLY A 376 -32.74 21.43 17.57
CA GLY A 376 -32.21 20.42 18.49
C GLY A 376 -30.91 19.74 18.04
N LEU A 377 -30.41 19.99 16.82
CA LEU A 377 -29.12 19.45 16.37
C LEU A 377 -27.99 20.12 17.15
N ARG A 378 -27.40 19.36 18.09
CA ARG A 378 -26.22 19.82 18.82
C ARG A 378 -24.99 19.71 17.93
N ALA A 379 -24.08 20.66 18.10
CA ALA A 379 -22.70 20.49 17.66
C ALA A 379 -22.09 19.23 18.31
N THR A 380 -21.04 18.71 17.69
CA THR A 380 -20.12 17.75 18.32
C THR A 380 -19.63 18.30 19.66
N ALA A 381 -19.34 17.40 20.60
CA ALA A 381 -18.84 17.79 21.90
C ALA A 381 -17.53 18.60 21.75
N PRO A 382 -17.34 19.70 22.50
CA PRO A 382 -16.09 20.44 22.48
C PRO A 382 -14.92 19.58 22.96
N LEU A 383 -13.70 20.00 22.64
CA LEU A 383 -12.49 19.37 23.17
C LEU A 383 -12.33 19.77 24.64
N GLU A 384 -12.44 18.77 25.51
CA GLU A 384 -12.31 18.92 26.97
C GLU A 384 -10.89 18.58 27.44
N ILE A 385 -10.32 19.41 28.33
CA ILE A 385 -8.93 19.26 28.83
C ILE A 385 -8.69 17.95 29.59
N ASP A 386 -9.75 17.37 30.17
CA ASP A 386 -9.70 16.10 30.89
C ASP A 386 -9.82 14.85 29.98
N GLY A 387 -9.96 15.05 28.66
CA GLY A 387 -10.11 13.96 27.69
C GLY A 387 -11.48 13.27 27.69
N THR A 388 -12.47 13.74 28.45
CA THR A 388 -13.80 13.10 28.54
C THR A 388 -14.48 12.97 27.18
N HIS A 389 -14.31 13.94 26.29
CA HIS A 389 -14.75 13.94 24.90
C HIS A 389 -14.35 12.64 24.16
N LEU A 390 -13.12 12.14 24.34
CA LEU A 390 -12.64 10.89 23.75
C LEU A 390 -13.44 9.68 24.27
N THR A 391 -13.71 9.64 25.57
CA THR A 391 -14.48 8.54 26.18
C THR A 391 -15.96 8.58 25.79
N ASN A 392 -16.51 9.78 25.55
CA ASN A 392 -17.87 9.97 25.06
C ASN A 392 -18.00 9.56 23.60
N ASP A 393 -17.02 9.91 22.75
CA ASP A 393 -16.93 9.43 21.38
C ASP A 393 -16.81 7.90 21.30
N TRP A 394 -16.01 7.29 22.17
CA TRP A 394 -15.93 5.82 22.27
C TRP A 394 -17.27 5.21 22.65
N LYS A 395 -17.93 5.68 23.73
CA LYS A 395 -19.25 5.20 24.16
C LYS A 395 -20.30 5.36 23.04
N SER A 396 -20.31 6.50 22.36
CA SER A 396 -21.20 6.78 21.23
C SER A 396 -20.96 5.82 20.07
N THR A 397 -19.70 5.62 19.65
CA THR A 397 -19.35 4.65 18.60
C THR A 397 -19.76 3.23 18.99
N MET A 398 -19.51 2.82 20.23
CA MET A 398 -19.86 1.48 20.72
C MET A 398 -21.38 1.26 20.81
N SER A 399 -22.18 2.29 21.12
CA SER A 399 -23.65 2.17 21.23
C SER A 399 -24.38 1.90 19.91
N VAL A 400 -23.74 2.15 18.77
CA VAL A 400 -24.29 1.90 17.42
C VAL A 400 -23.49 0.87 16.64
N ARG A 401 -22.53 0.21 17.30
CA ARG A 401 -21.60 -0.73 16.68
C ARG A 401 -22.32 -2.02 16.28
N PRO A 402 -22.23 -2.48 15.03
CA PRO A 402 -22.76 -3.79 14.64
C PRO A 402 -22.09 -4.94 15.40
N ASP A 403 -22.81 -6.05 15.53
CA ASP A 403 -22.23 -7.33 15.91
C ASP A 403 -21.20 -7.76 14.86
N GLY A 404 -20.12 -8.43 15.29
CA GLY A 404 -19.01 -8.83 14.42
C GLY A 404 -18.03 -7.72 14.00
N GLN A 405 -18.38 -6.43 14.13
CA GLN A 405 -17.45 -5.33 13.79
C GLN A 405 -16.18 -5.39 14.69
N SER A 406 -15.00 -5.08 14.14
CA SER A 406 -13.75 -5.11 14.90
C SER A 406 -13.61 -3.92 15.87
N LEU A 407 -12.83 -4.09 16.94
CA LEU A 407 -12.53 -3.00 17.88
C LEU A 407 -11.52 -2.00 17.30
N GLU A 408 -10.63 -2.42 16.40
CA GLU A 408 -9.75 -1.51 15.66
C GLU A 408 -10.55 -0.54 14.78
N LEU A 409 -11.65 -1.00 14.19
CA LEU A 409 -12.53 -0.14 13.40
C LEU A 409 -13.29 0.86 14.31
N ALA A 410 -13.80 0.43 15.45
CA ALA A 410 -14.39 1.33 16.44
C ALA A 410 -13.37 2.40 16.90
N ALA A 411 -12.13 2.01 17.17
CA ALA A 411 -11.04 2.92 17.52
C ALA A 411 -10.67 3.88 16.38
N ARG A 412 -10.65 3.39 15.13
CA ARG A 412 -10.44 4.20 13.93
C ARG A 412 -11.54 5.25 13.77
N LEU A 413 -12.81 4.89 13.96
CA LEU A 413 -13.93 5.84 13.89
C LEU A 413 -13.81 6.95 14.94
N VAL A 414 -13.36 6.64 16.16
CA VAL A 414 -13.06 7.67 17.17
C VAL A 414 -11.90 8.57 16.69
N ALA A 415 -10.81 8.01 16.19
CA ALA A 415 -9.67 8.80 15.69
C ALA A 415 -10.05 9.71 14.50
N GLU A 416 -10.90 9.26 13.58
CA GLU A 416 -11.39 10.08 12.46
C GLU A 416 -12.27 11.25 12.96
N LYS A 417 -13.16 11.01 13.94
CA LYS A 417 -13.96 12.10 14.56
C LYS A 417 -13.08 13.20 15.15
N GLN A 418 -11.98 12.81 15.81
CA GLN A 418 -11.05 13.74 16.47
C GLN A 418 -10.22 14.58 15.49
N ARG A 419 -9.93 14.07 14.28
CA ARG A 419 -9.19 14.81 13.24
C ARG A 419 -9.87 16.10 12.78
N ALA A 420 -11.19 16.19 12.91
CA ALA A 420 -11.93 17.40 12.57
C ALA A 420 -11.66 18.59 13.53
N GLY A 421 -11.20 18.33 14.76
CA GLY A 421 -10.88 19.36 15.74
C GLY A 421 -12.00 20.40 15.91
N SER A 422 -11.65 21.69 15.85
CA SER A 422 -12.61 22.81 15.91
C SER A 422 -13.66 22.80 14.78
N ASN A 423 -13.35 22.20 13.62
CA ASN A 423 -14.27 22.12 12.49
C ASN A 423 -15.35 21.06 12.70
N ALA A 424 -15.22 20.19 13.71
CA ALA A 424 -16.16 19.10 13.98
C ALA A 424 -17.63 19.59 14.05
N ALA A 425 -17.85 20.81 14.54
CA ALA A 425 -19.17 21.41 14.71
C ALA A 425 -19.77 21.99 13.41
N PHE A 426 -18.94 22.31 12.41
CA PHE A 426 -19.34 23.20 11.30
C PHE A 426 -20.44 22.60 10.41
N ALA A 427 -20.30 21.37 9.91
CA ALA A 427 -21.36 20.78 9.08
C ALA A 427 -22.63 20.45 9.87
N MET A 428 -22.55 20.23 11.19
CA MET A 428 -23.74 20.08 12.05
C MET A 428 -24.48 21.41 12.22
N ALA A 429 -23.77 22.52 12.41
CA ALA A 429 -24.34 23.86 12.41
C ALA A 429 -24.95 24.21 11.04
N ALA A 430 -24.29 23.84 9.94
CA ALA A 430 -24.80 24.01 8.59
C ALA A 430 -26.11 23.21 8.36
N LEU A 431 -26.16 21.94 8.79
CA LEU A 431 -27.37 21.10 8.73
C LEU A 431 -28.52 21.67 9.58
N ALA A 432 -28.22 22.26 10.73
CA ALA A 432 -29.23 22.92 11.58
C ALA A 432 -29.82 24.17 10.91
N ALA A 433 -28.98 24.97 10.25
CA ALA A 433 -29.40 26.18 9.56
C ALA A 433 -30.19 25.90 8.26
N PHE A 434 -29.89 24.80 7.56
CA PHE A 434 -30.41 24.53 6.22
C PHE A 434 -31.83 23.96 6.20
N ASP A 435 -32.69 24.49 5.33
CA ASP A 435 -33.98 23.90 4.99
C ASP A 435 -33.87 23.09 3.68
N ALA A 436 -33.93 21.77 3.81
CA ALA A 436 -33.67 20.87 2.71
C ALA A 436 -34.86 20.70 1.75
N GLU A 437 -36.10 20.92 2.21
CA GLU A 437 -37.29 20.56 1.41
C GLU A 437 -37.36 21.29 0.05
N PRO A 438 -37.16 22.62 -0.04
CA PRO A 438 -37.18 23.32 -1.33
C PRO A 438 -36.13 22.78 -2.31
N THR A 439 -34.94 22.45 -1.79
CA THR A 439 -33.84 21.89 -2.58
C THR A 439 -34.19 20.50 -3.10
N LEU A 440 -34.73 19.61 -2.25
CA LEU A 440 -35.17 18.27 -2.67
C LEU A 440 -36.27 18.32 -3.73
N ARG A 441 -37.23 19.24 -3.63
CA ARG A 441 -38.27 19.48 -4.65
C ARG A 441 -37.71 19.98 -5.99
N SER A 442 -36.53 20.62 -5.98
CA SER A 442 -35.88 21.16 -7.18
C SER A 442 -35.06 20.14 -7.99
N ILE A 443 -34.69 19.00 -7.38
CA ILE A 443 -33.88 17.96 -8.04
C ILE A 443 -34.61 17.40 -9.27
N ARG A 444 -33.86 17.21 -10.36
CA ARG A 444 -34.35 16.64 -11.64
C ARG A 444 -33.53 15.44 -12.14
N VAL A 445 -32.38 15.16 -11.52
CA VAL A 445 -31.52 14.03 -11.91
C VAL A 445 -32.11 12.71 -11.43
N PRO A 446 -31.94 11.58 -12.16
CA PRO A 446 -32.41 10.27 -11.72
C PRO A 446 -31.83 9.91 -10.34
N THR A 447 -32.71 9.80 -9.34
CA THR A 447 -32.32 9.69 -7.93
C THR A 447 -32.78 8.37 -7.32
N THR A 448 -31.88 7.66 -6.66
CA THR A 448 -32.20 6.54 -5.74
C THR A 448 -31.93 6.98 -4.31
N LEU A 449 -32.82 6.64 -3.38
CA LEU A 449 -32.56 6.73 -1.95
C LEU A 449 -32.41 5.32 -1.38
N ILE A 450 -31.34 5.08 -0.62
CA ILE A 450 -31.11 3.81 0.07
C ILE A 450 -31.34 4.03 1.57
N ARG A 451 -32.20 3.19 2.14
CA ARG A 451 -32.65 3.27 3.53
C ARG A 451 -32.13 2.05 4.33
N PRO A 452 -30.94 2.15 4.96
CA PRO A 452 -30.49 1.16 5.95
C PRO A 452 -31.24 1.37 7.27
N ARG A 453 -31.24 0.36 8.14
CA ARG A 453 -31.85 0.36 9.48
C ARG A 453 -31.02 1.19 10.47
N ASP A 454 -31.03 2.50 10.29
CA ASP A 454 -30.41 3.49 11.18
C ASP A 454 -31.42 4.53 11.69
N GLY A 455 -30.92 5.56 12.38
CA GLY A 455 -31.72 6.64 12.95
C GLY A 455 -32.37 7.60 11.94
N LEU A 456 -32.18 7.40 10.63
CA LEU A 456 -32.74 8.20 9.55
C LEU A 456 -33.69 7.41 8.63
N TRP A 457 -34.17 6.25 9.08
CA TRP A 457 -35.13 5.42 8.36
C TRP A 457 -36.33 6.23 7.83
N ASP A 458 -37.06 6.91 8.72
CA ASP A 458 -38.25 7.68 8.30
C ASP A 458 -37.91 8.98 7.57
N ASN A 459 -36.80 9.64 7.93
CA ASN A 459 -36.30 10.85 7.26
C ASN A 459 -35.95 10.57 5.78
N THR A 460 -35.33 9.42 5.51
CA THR A 460 -34.99 8.97 4.15
C THR A 460 -36.24 8.66 3.34
N ALA A 461 -37.23 8.01 3.94
CA ALA A 461 -38.50 7.72 3.26
C ALA A 461 -39.36 8.97 3.04
N ALA A 462 -39.28 9.97 3.92
CA ALA A 462 -39.90 11.27 3.70
C ALA A 462 -39.23 12.04 2.55
N ALA A 463 -37.89 12.08 2.51
CA ALA A 463 -37.15 12.70 1.41
C ALA A 463 -37.46 12.07 0.04
N ALA A 464 -37.63 10.74 -0.02
CA ALA A 464 -37.99 10.02 -1.24
C ALA A 464 -39.37 10.43 -1.82
N LYS A 465 -40.32 10.87 -0.98
CA LYS A 465 -41.63 11.36 -1.42
C LYS A 465 -41.59 12.80 -1.96
N ILE A 466 -40.52 13.55 -1.65
CA ILE A 466 -40.36 14.96 -2.00
C ILE A 466 -39.58 15.14 -3.31
N ILE A 467 -38.60 14.28 -3.58
CA ILE A 467 -37.81 14.31 -4.81
C ILE A 467 -38.63 13.73 -5.98
N PRO A 468 -38.86 14.49 -7.07
CA PRO A 468 -39.64 14.01 -8.21
C PRO A 468 -39.02 12.77 -8.87
N GLY A 469 -39.81 11.70 -9.01
CA GLY A 469 -39.39 10.47 -9.67
C GLY A 469 -38.32 9.65 -8.93
N ALA A 470 -38.08 9.92 -7.65
CA ALA A 470 -37.10 9.18 -6.87
C ALA A 470 -37.52 7.72 -6.60
N ARG A 471 -36.54 6.82 -6.64
CA ARG A 471 -36.71 5.41 -6.26
C ARG A 471 -36.21 5.18 -4.84
N LEU A 472 -37.07 4.72 -3.94
CA LEU A 472 -36.68 4.26 -2.60
C LEU A 472 -36.25 2.78 -2.65
N VAL A 473 -35.19 2.43 -1.93
CA VAL A 473 -34.69 1.06 -1.76
C VAL A 473 -34.45 0.80 -0.27
N ASP A 474 -35.18 -0.15 0.29
CA ASP A 474 -35.07 -0.53 1.69
C ASP A 474 -34.00 -1.61 1.89
N MET A 475 -33.09 -1.38 2.83
CA MET A 475 -32.04 -2.30 3.24
C MET A 475 -32.15 -2.60 4.74
N PRO A 476 -33.20 -3.30 5.21
CA PRO A 476 -33.48 -3.50 6.65
C PRO A 476 -32.42 -4.35 7.37
N HIS A 477 -31.53 -5.02 6.63
CA HIS A 477 -30.40 -5.79 7.14
C HIS A 477 -29.10 -4.97 7.23
N TRP A 478 -29.04 -3.79 6.62
CA TRP A 478 -27.89 -2.87 6.75
C TRP A 478 -28.11 -1.96 7.96
N THR A 479 -27.04 -1.63 8.66
CA THR A 479 -27.00 -0.80 9.87
C THR A 479 -25.79 0.14 9.78
N TYR A 480 -25.47 0.91 10.82
CA TYR A 480 -24.31 1.80 10.87
C TYR A 480 -23.01 1.06 10.48
N GLY A 481 -22.14 1.71 9.69
CA GLY A 481 -20.86 1.12 9.27
C GLY A 481 -20.98 -0.03 8.26
N PHE A 482 -22.11 -0.17 7.55
CA PHE A 482 -22.29 -1.23 6.55
C PHE A 482 -21.22 -1.24 5.44
N PHE A 483 -20.64 -0.08 5.08
CA PHE A 483 -19.53 0.01 4.13
C PHE A 483 -18.27 -0.75 4.58
N ASP A 484 -18.05 -0.88 5.89
CA ASP A 484 -16.92 -1.62 6.46
C ASP A 484 -17.27 -3.11 6.72
N ALA A 485 -18.54 -3.51 6.59
CA ALA A 485 -19.03 -4.86 6.86
C ALA A 485 -19.42 -5.65 5.58
N ALA A 486 -19.60 -4.97 4.45
CA ALA A 486 -20.18 -5.51 3.22
C ALA A 486 -19.32 -6.53 2.43
N LEU A 487 -18.26 -7.08 3.03
CA LEU A 487 -17.44 -8.17 2.46
C LEU A 487 -17.52 -9.47 3.27
N GLN A 488 -18.48 -9.60 4.20
CA GLN A 488 -18.72 -10.81 5.01
C GLN A 488 -20.11 -11.46 4.80
N VAL A 489 -20.79 -11.16 3.68
CA VAL A 489 -22.11 -11.72 3.33
C VAL A 489 -22.12 -12.24 1.90
#